data_AF-A0A673FV06-F1
#
_entry.id   AF-A0A673FV06-F1
#
_cell.length_a   1.000
_cell.length_b   1.000
_cell.length_c   1.000
_cell.angle_alpha   90.00
_cell.angle_beta   90.00
_cell.angle_gamma   90.00
#
_symmetry.space_group_name_H-M   'P 1'
#
loop_
_entity.id
_entity.type
_entity.pdbx_description
1 polymer ?
#
loop_
_entity_poly.entity_id
_entity_poly.type
_entity_poly.pdbx_seq_one_letter_code
_entity_poly.pdbx_strand_id
1 'polypeptide(L)'
;MVRPVTGADMGIRRAEIHPGLREVIICKDQEGKVGLRLRDIDNGVFVQLVQANSPAALGGLRFGDQVLQINGQNVAGWSSDKAHKALKAAAEQRIELIVRDRSVISINAV
;
A
#
# COMPACT_ATOMS: atom_id res chain seq x y z
N MET A 1 3.03 44.77 -9.95
CA MET A 1 3.21 44.04 -11.22
C MET A 1 3.60 42.61 -10.88
N VAL A 2 2.67 41.65 -10.98
CA VAL A 2 2.91 40.23 -10.68
C VAL A 2 2.90 39.45 -12.00
N ARG A 3 3.90 38.59 -12.21
CA ARG A 3 4.08 37.81 -13.43
C ARG A 3 3.06 36.66 -13.50
N PRO A 4 2.41 36.40 -14.64
CA PRO A 4 1.60 35.20 -14.81
C PRO A 4 2.54 34.00 -14.87
N VAL A 5 2.37 33.05 -13.95
CA VAL A 5 3.05 31.75 -14.04
C VAL A 5 2.40 30.97 -15.19
N THR A 6 3.11 30.87 -16.30
CA THR A 6 2.74 30.04 -17.45
C THR A 6 2.72 28.57 -17.02
N GLY A 7 1.52 27.98 -17.04
CA GLY A 7 1.22 26.62 -16.61
C GLY A 7 1.88 25.54 -17.47
N ALA A 8 3.11 25.19 -17.12
CA ALA A 8 3.77 23.97 -17.55
C ALA A 8 4.39 23.23 -16.35
N ASP A 9 3.79 23.34 -15.16
CA ASP A 9 4.21 22.58 -14.01
C ASP A 9 3.87 21.11 -14.22
N MET A 10 4.90 20.31 -14.52
CA MET A 10 4.87 18.85 -14.34
C MET A 10 4.48 18.43 -12.90
N GLY A 11 4.37 19.39 -11.96
CA GLY A 11 3.84 19.21 -10.61
C GLY A 11 2.34 18.88 -10.56
N ILE A 12 1.53 19.26 -11.55
CA ILE A 12 0.08 18.96 -11.52
C ILE A 12 -0.22 17.52 -11.94
N ARG A 13 0.67 16.86 -12.68
CA ARG A 13 0.47 15.46 -13.11
C ARG A 13 0.66 14.42 -12.00
N ARG A 14 1.19 14.81 -10.83
CA ARG A 14 1.27 13.92 -9.64
C ARG A 14 0.00 13.94 -8.79
N ALA A 15 -1.00 14.74 -9.16
CA ALA A 15 -2.19 14.99 -8.37
C ALA A 15 -3.47 14.39 -8.97
N GLU A 16 -3.42 13.19 -9.54
CA GLU A 16 -4.57 12.31 -9.39
C GLU A 16 -4.57 11.83 -7.93
N ILE A 17 -4.95 12.75 -7.03
CA ILE A 17 -5.18 12.47 -5.62
C ILE A 17 -6.35 11.51 -5.58
N HIS A 18 -6.09 10.21 -5.75
CA HIS A 18 -7.06 9.18 -5.50
C HIS A 18 -7.25 9.18 -3.98
N PRO A 19 -8.41 9.64 -3.45
CA PRO A 19 -8.64 9.62 -2.03
C PRO A 19 -8.48 8.18 -1.54
N GLY A 20 -7.51 7.96 -0.65
CA GLY A 20 -7.21 6.66 -0.07
C GLY A 20 -5.91 5.99 -0.53
N LEU A 21 -5.11 6.54 -1.46
CA LEU A 21 -3.79 5.97 -1.73
C LEU A 21 -2.78 6.38 -0.66
N ARG A 22 -2.13 5.42 -0.01
CA ARG A 22 -1.06 5.68 0.95
C ARG A 22 0.16 4.80 0.66
N GLU A 23 1.33 5.41 0.76
CA GLU A 23 2.60 4.71 0.74
C GLU A 23 2.96 4.32 2.17
N VAL A 24 3.30 3.05 2.35
CA VAL A 24 3.71 2.48 3.64
C VAL A 24 5.06 1.83 3.45
N ILE A 25 6.02 2.24 4.26
CA ILE A 25 7.34 1.65 4.31
C ILE A 25 7.41 0.78 5.56
N ILE A 26 7.69 -0.50 5.38
CA ILE A 26 7.84 -1.47 6.47
C ILE A 26 9.15 -2.21 6.36
N CYS A 27 9.67 -2.64 7.50
CA CYS A 27 10.87 -3.48 7.60
C CYS A 27 10.44 -4.92 7.93
N LYS A 28 11.28 -5.91 7.66
CA LYS A 28 11.06 -7.27 8.18
C LYS A 28 11.54 -7.34 9.63
N ASP A 29 10.93 -8.26 10.38
CA ASP A 29 11.41 -8.61 11.71
C ASP A 29 12.64 -9.55 11.63
N GLN A 30 13.25 -9.88 12.76
CA GLN A 30 14.41 -10.78 12.89
C GLN A 30 14.17 -12.17 12.30
N GLU A 31 12.90 -12.60 12.23
CA GLU A 31 12.50 -13.87 11.59
C GLU A 31 12.30 -13.75 10.06
N GLY A 32 12.59 -12.61 9.45
CA GLY A 32 12.35 -12.35 8.02
C GLY A 32 10.87 -12.29 7.66
N LYS A 33 10.00 -12.07 8.65
CA LYS A 33 8.54 -12.02 8.52
C LYS A 33 8.04 -10.59 8.67
N VAL A 34 7.01 -10.28 7.90
CA VAL A 34 6.33 -8.98 7.94
C VAL A 34 5.08 -9.03 8.84
N GLY A 35 4.54 -10.23 9.09
CA GLY A 35 3.29 -10.43 9.84
C GLY A 35 2.03 -10.10 9.05
N LEU A 36 2.08 -10.18 7.72
CA LEU A 36 0.97 -9.88 6.82
C LEU A 36 0.49 -11.16 6.11
N ARG A 37 -0.83 -11.37 6.04
CA ARG A 37 -1.44 -12.33 5.11
C ARG A 37 -2.18 -11.59 4.01
N LEU A 38 -1.90 -11.98 2.78
CA LEU A 38 -2.53 -11.44 1.58
C LEU A 38 -3.49 -12.46 0.98
N ARG A 39 -4.57 -11.96 0.40
CA ARG A 39 -5.56 -12.75 -0.35
C ARG A 39 -5.81 -12.09 -1.69
N ASP A 40 -5.80 -12.87 -2.75
CA ASP A 40 -6.23 -12.42 -4.07
C ASP A 40 -7.76 -12.52 -4.20
N ILE A 41 -8.38 -11.44 -4.67
CA ILE A 41 -9.83 -11.33 -4.92
C ILE A 41 -9.99 -10.48 -6.19
N ASP A 42 -10.74 -10.94 -7.19
CA ASP A 42 -11.05 -10.17 -8.41
C ASP A 42 -9.81 -9.54 -9.10
N ASN A 43 -8.70 -10.28 -9.20
CA ASN A 43 -7.41 -9.79 -9.73
C ASN A 43 -6.78 -8.64 -8.92
N GLY A 44 -7.21 -8.41 -7.69
CA GLY A 44 -6.57 -7.51 -6.73
C GLY A 44 -5.97 -8.28 -5.55
N VAL A 45 -5.00 -7.68 -4.87
CA VAL A 45 -4.38 -8.26 -3.67
C VAL A 45 -4.85 -7.45 -2.46
N PHE A 46 -5.41 -8.14 -1.47
CA PHE A 46 -5.99 -7.52 -0.27
C PHE A 46 -5.35 -8.07 0.99
N VAL A 47 -5.29 -7.23 2.02
CA VAL A 47 -4.82 -7.61 3.35
C VAL A 47 -5.91 -8.40 4.07
N GLN A 48 -5.65 -9.69 4.28
CA GLN A 48 -6.56 -10.59 4.98
C GLN A 48 -6.29 -10.65 6.49
N LEU A 49 -5.04 -10.50 6.91
CA LEU A 49 -4.70 -10.50 8.33
C LEU A 49 -3.43 -9.69 8.54
N VAL A 50 -3.44 -8.92 9.61
CA VAL A 50 -2.27 -8.21 10.11
C VAL A 50 -2.01 -8.73 11.52
N GLN A 51 -0.83 -9.30 11.73
CA GLN A 51 -0.42 -9.80 13.03
C GLN A 51 -0.12 -8.60 13.97
N ALA A 52 -0.64 -8.64 15.19
CA ALA A 52 -0.32 -7.62 16.19
C ALA A 52 1.18 -7.63 16.53
N ASN A 53 1.74 -6.46 16.84
CA ASN A 53 3.19 -6.26 17.08
C ASN A 53 4.10 -6.61 15.90
N SER A 54 3.55 -6.72 14.68
CA SER A 54 4.35 -6.91 13.48
C SER A 54 4.68 -5.57 12.81
N PRO A 55 5.75 -5.51 11.99
CA PRO A 55 6.07 -4.30 11.24
C PRO A 55 4.96 -3.89 10.27
N ALA A 56 4.15 -4.82 9.75
CA ALA A 56 2.94 -4.49 8.99
C ALA A 56 1.94 -3.67 9.83
N ALA A 57 1.71 -4.07 11.07
CA ALA A 57 0.80 -3.35 11.97
C ALA A 57 1.35 -1.97 12.35
N LEU A 58 2.67 -1.86 12.58
CA LEU A 58 3.34 -0.59 12.85
C LEU A 58 3.31 0.36 11.64
N GLY A 59 3.35 -0.19 10.42
CA GLY A 59 3.12 0.55 9.18
C GLY A 59 1.66 0.99 8.99
N GLY A 60 0.76 0.66 9.91
CA GLY A 60 -0.64 1.04 9.84
C GLY A 60 -1.44 0.25 8.82
N LEU A 61 -0.95 -0.90 8.34
CA LEU A 61 -1.75 -1.84 7.54
C LEU A 61 -2.90 -2.40 8.37
N ARG A 62 -4.07 -2.53 7.74
CA ARG A 62 -5.29 -3.02 8.36
C ARG A 62 -5.98 -4.03 7.46
N PHE A 63 -6.87 -4.79 8.07
CA PHE A 63 -7.73 -5.71 7.34
C PHE A 63 -8.55 -4.98 6.27
N GLY A 64 -8.54 -5.52 5.05
CA GLY A 64 -9.30 -4.98 3.94
C GLY A 64 -8.59 -3.90 3.12
N ASP A 65 -7.37 -3.51 3.50
CA ASP A 65 -6.54 -2.65 2.65
C ASP A 65 -6.21 -3.36 1.34
N GLN A 66 -6.26 -2.63 0.23
CA GLN A 66 -5.88 -3.16 -1.07
C GLN A 66 -4.42 -2.81 -1.37
N VAL A 67 -3.59 -3.81 -1.63
CA VAL A 67 -2.20 -3.60 -2.06
C VAL A 67 -2.20 -3.41 -3.57
N LEU A 68 -1.65 -2.29 -4.03
CA LEU A 68 -1.53 -1.94 -5.44
C LEU A 68 -0.11 -2.14 -5.94
N GLN A 69 0.90 -1.83 -5.11
CA GLN A 69 2.30 -2.05 -5.46
C GLN A 69 3.12 -2.57 -4.28
N ILE A 70 4.13 -3.39 -4.59
CA ILE A 70 5.15 -3.88 -3.67
C ILE A 70 6.52 -3.58 -4.29
N ASN A 71 7.35 -2.78 -3.63
CA ASN A 71 8.66 -2.32 -4.10
C ASN A 71 8.63 -1.76 -5.53
N GLY A 72 7.63 -0.94 -5.83
CA GLY A 72 7.41 -0.35 -7.16
C GLY A 72 6.86 -1.32 -8.22
N GLN A 73 6.63 -2.59 -7.90
CA GLN A 73 6.00 -3.56 -8.81
C GLN A 73 4.49 -3.59 -8.62
N ASN A 74 3.74 -3.45 -9.71
CA ASN A 74 2.28 -3.57 -9.68
C ASN A 74 1.85 -5.02 -9.39
N VAL A 75 1.00 -5.19 -8.38
CA VAL A 75 0.51 -6.51 -7.94
C VAL A 75 -0.88 -6.86 -8.46
N ALA A 76 -1.46 -6.03 -9.33
CA ALA A 76 -2.68 -6.38 -10.04
C ALA A 76 -2.52 -7.74 -10.77
N GLY A 77 -3.47 -8.64 -10.57
CA GLY A 77 -3.49 -9.99 -11.13
C GLY A 77 -2.52 -10.98 -10.47
N TRP A 78 -1.85 -10.61 -9.38
CA TRP A 78 -0.98 -11.55 -8.66
C TRP A 78 -1.80 -12.46 -7.76
N SER A 79 -1.49 -13.75 -7.78
CA SER A 79 -1.99 -14.72 -6.80
C SER A 79 -1.39 -14.43 -5.41
N SER A 80 -2.09 -14.84 -4.35
CA SER A 80 -1.60 -14.72 -2.98
C SER A 80 -0.18 -15.26 -2.82
N ASP A 81 0.14 -16.42 -3.38
CA ASP A 81 1.45 -17.05 -3.27
C ASP A 81 2.57 -16.22 -3.90
N LYS A 82 2.28 -15.58 -5.04
CA LYS A 82 3.24 -14.71 -5.73
C LYS A 82 3.52 -13.46 -4.88
N ALA A 83 2.48 -12.87 -4.29
CA ALA A 83 2.65 -11.72 -3.40
C ALA A 83 3.46 -12.09 -2.14
N HIS A 84 3.21 -13.24 -1.52
CA HIS A 84 4.02 -13.72 -0.39
C HIS A 84 5.48 -13.99 -0.80
N LYS A 85 5.72 -14.55 -1.99
CA LYS A 85 7.07 -14.73 -2.53
C LYS A 85 7.79 -13.40 -2.75
N ALA A 86 7.09 -12.39 -3.29
CA ALA A 86 7.67 -11.06 -3.49
C ALA A 86 8.04 -10.39 -2.16
N LEU A 87 7.18 -10.48 -1.14
CA LEU A 87 7.49 -10.01 0.22
C LEU A 87 8.68 -10.75 0.82
N LYS A 88 8.80 -12.07 0.61
CA LYS A 88 9.96 -12.86 1.05
C LYS A 88 11.23 -12.48 0.29
N ALA A 89 11.16 -12.23 -1.02
CA ALA A 89 12.29 -11.82 -1.85
C ALA A 89 12.72 -10.36 -1.63
N ALA A 90 11.83 -9.52 -1.10
CA ALA A 90 12.13 -8.13 -0.79
C ALA A 90 13.27 -7.99 0.23
N ALA A 91 13.96 -6.84 0.21
CA ALA A 91 14.99 -6.53 1.18
C ALA A 91 14.43 -6.53 2.61
N GLU A 92 15.22 -7.02 3.57
CA GLU A 92 14.76 -7.10 4.97
C GLU A 92 14.62 -5.71 5.62
N GLN A 93 15.38 -4.74 5.12
CA GLN A 93 15.48 -3.42 5.73
C GLN A 93 14.44 -2.41 5.20
N ARG A 94 13.86 -2.65 4.02
CA ARG A 94 12.90 -1.71 3.40
C ARG A 94 12.00 -2.42 2.40
N ILE A 95 10.70 -2.41 2.69
CA ILE A 95 9.63 -2.87 1.80
C ILE A 95 8.68 -1.70 1.62
N GLU A 96 8.55 -1.24 0.38
CA GLU A 96 7.68 -0.13 0.01
C GLU A 96 6.36 -0.71 -0.50
N LEU A 97 5.26 -0.37 0.15
CA LEU A 97 3.93 -0.82 -0.22
C LEU A 97 3.09 0.39 -0.59
N ILE A 98 2.47 0.34 -1.75
CA ILE A 98 1.40 1.28 -2.06
C ILE A 98 0.09 0.57 -1.80
N VAL A 99 -0.66 1.06 -0.82
CA VAL A 99 -1.94 0.50 -0.45
C VAL A 99 -3.04 1.53 -0.63
N ARG A 100 -4.23 1.05 -0.94
CA ARG A 100 -5.46 1.83 -0.97
C ARG A 100 -6.24 1.51 0.30
N ASP A 101 -6.47 2.54 1.09
CA ASP A 101 -7.29 2.51 2.28
C ASP A 101 -8.72 2.11 1.92
N ARG A 102 -9.33 1.30 2.79
CA ARG A 102 -10.76 1.06 2.73
C ARG A 102 -11.45 2.36 3.11
N SER A 103 -11.85 3.15 2.11
CA SER A 103 -12.70 4.32 2.30
C SER A 103 -13.96 3.90 3.05
N VAL A 104 -13.94 4.11 4.36
CA VAL A 104 -15.15 4.23 5.16
C VAL A 104 -15.67 5.60 4.79
N ILE A 105 -16.63 5.64 3.87
CA ILE A 105 -17.55 6.77 3.80
C ILE A 105 -18.07 6.89 5.24
N SER A 106 -17.53 7.85 5.97
CA SER A 106 -17.99 8.16 7.31
C SER A 106 -19.38 8.72 7.08
N ILE A 107 -20.38 7.85 7.08
CA ILE A 107 -21.77 8.24 7.24
C ILE A 107 -21.78 8.92 8.59
N ASN A 108 -21.72 10.26 8.57
CA ASN A 108 -21.95 11.08 9.74
C ASN A 108 -23.21 10.53 10.40
N ALA A 109 -23.05 10.05 11.63
CA ALA A 109 -24.19 9.78 12.49
C ALA A 109 -24.99 11.08 12.58
N VAL A 110 -26.21 11.04 12.06
CA VAL A 110 -27.25 12.06 12.23
C VAL A 110 -27.77 12.00 13.65
#